data_AF-A0AAE3N6S7-F1
#
_entry.id   AF-A0AAE3N6S7-F1
#
_cell.length_a   1.000
_cell.length_b   1.000
_cell.length_c   1.000
_cell.angle_alpha   90.00
_cell.angle_beta   90.00
_cell.angle_gamma   90.00
#
_symmetry.space_group_name_H-M   'P 1'
#
loop_
_entity.id
_entity.type
_entity.pdbx_description
1 polymer ?
#
loop_
_entity_poly.entity_id
_entity_poly.type
_entity_poly.pdbx_seq_one_letter_code
_entity_poly.pdbx_strand_id
1 'polypeptide(L)'
;MSTRAFLPSSHSHRRQRGAALLFTLVALVILLAGGVAVVRSMNSNLDNAGNLAFRRDLINQGEEAVVKALNESFPAGAAAAGTALTSKNYSPVPLDTNDQGIPLALLSDTEFVKYGVASNDITGRDGVKVRYVIERLCTIATESASVQGLQNCVAFSRASGGGSGHLADGAKAPVDPVYRVSARVTGPRNTQVFIQSALTRPESL
;
A
#
# COMPACT_ATOMS: atom_id res chain seq x y z
N MET A 1 -26.62 -56.47 81.86
CA MET A 1 -27.35 -55.20 81.69
C MET A 1 -26.51 -54.26 80.85
N SER A 2 -26.94 -53.96 79.61
CA SER A 2 -26.98 -52.62 79.01
C SER A 2 -27.13 -52.75 77.48
N THR A 3 -28.37 -52.71 77.02
CA THR A 3 -28.78 -52.72 75.61
C THR A 3 -28.66 -51.29 75.07
N ARG A 4 -27.81 -51.04 74.06
CA ARG A 4 -27.81 -49.76 73.33
C ARG A 4 -28.47 -49.93 71.97
N ALA A 5 -29.67 -49.37 71.86
CA ALA A 5 -30.39 -49.17 70.61
C ALA A 5 -29.73 -48.04 69.80
N PHE A 6 -29.39 -48.31 68.54
CA PHE A 6 -29.08 -47.25 67.57
C PHE A 6 -30.32 -46.99 66.71
N LEU A 7 -30.87 -45.79 66.87
CA LEU A 7 -32.02 -45.28 66.12
C LEU A 7 -31.63 -45.01 64.65
N PRO A 8 -32.58 -45.11 63.70
CA PRO A 8 -32.34 -44.76 62.31
C PRO A 8 -32.18 -43.23 62.14
N SER A 9 -31.20 -42.82 61.33
CA SER A 9 -31.00 -41.42 60.96
C SER A 9 -32.03 -40.98 59.92
N SER A 10 -32.88 -40.02 60.29
CA SER A 10 -33.83 -39.39 59.38
C SER A 10 -33.08 -38.49 58.38
N HIS A 11 -33.02 -38.90 57.12
CA HIS A 11 -32.56 -38.02 56.04
C HIS A 11 -33.65 -36.98 55.74
N SER A 12 -33.40 -35.73 56.13
CA SER A 12 -34.24 -34.61 55.72
C SER A 12 -34.03 -34.34 54.22
N HIS A 13 -34.94 -34.82 53.38
CA HIS A 13 -35.01 -34.34 52.00
C HIS A 13 -35.52 -32.89 52.01
N ARG A 14 -34.59 -31.94 52.02
CA ARG A 14 -34.89 -30.53 51.70
C ARG A 14 -35.52 -30.51 50.31
N ARG A 15 -36.82 -30.24 50.24
CA ARG A 15 -37.55 -30.03 48.99
C ARG A 15 -37.05 -28.73 48.33
N GLN A 16 -35.98 -28.81 47.55
CA GLN A 16 -35.66 -27.79 46.56
C GLN A 16 -36.72 -27.87 45.45
N ARG A 17 -37.71 -26.99 45.50
CA ARG A 17 -38.73 -26.86 44.44
C ARG A 17 -38.82 -25.38 44.05
N GLY A 18 -38.43 -25.05 42.82
CA GLY A 18 -38.73 -23.78 42.16
C GLY A 18 -37.52 -22.93 41.78
N ALA A 19 -36.64 -22.59 42.74
CA ALA A 19 -35.61 -21.56 42.52
C ALA A 19 -34.49 -21.98 41.56
N ALA A 20 -34.06 -23.25 41.59
CA ALA A 20 -32.98 -23.74 40.73
C ALA A 20 -33.27 -23.55 39.23
N LEU A 21 -34.53 -23.75 38.82
CA LEU A 21 -34.95 -23.60 37.43
C LEU A 21 -34.87 -22.14 36.95
N LEU A 22 -35.20 -21.18 37.83
CA LEU A 22 -35.11 -19.75 37.53
C LEU A 22 -33.66 -19.30 37.40
N PHE A 23 -32.77 -19.76 38.29
CA PHE A 23 -31.34 -19.47 38.17
C PHE A 23 -30.74 -20.06 36.89
N THR A 24 -31.09 -21.29 36.53
CA THR A 24 -30.65 -21.89 35.27
C THR A 24 -31.18 -21.12 34.06
N LEU A 25 -32.44 -20.65 34.10
CA LEU A 25 -33.02 -19.88 33.00
C LEU A 25 -32.32 -18.53 32.83
N VAL A 26 -32.07 -17.79 33.91
CA VAL A 26 -31.35 -16.52 33.87
C VAL A 26 -29.92 -16.73 33.38
N ALA A 27 -29.22 -17.75 33.89
CA ALA A 27 -27.89 -18.10 33.41
C ALA A 27 -27.88 -18.44 31.91
N LEU A 28 -28.88 -19.18 31.44
CA LEU A 28 -29.01 -19.56 30.03
C LEU A 28 -29.30 -18.33 29.15
N VAL A 29 -30.14 -17.40 29.59
CA VAL A 29 -30.38 -16.12 28.89
C VAL A 29 -29.10 -15.29 28.82
N ILE A 30 -28.34 -15.18 29.91
CA ILE A 30 -27.06 -14.45 29.92
C ILE A 30 -26.05 -15.10 28.97
N LEU A 31 -25.94 -16.43 28.98
CA LEU A 31 -25.05 -17.16 28.07
C LEU A 31 -25.46 -17.01 26.60
N LEU A 32 -26.77 -17.03 26.30
CA LEU A 32 -27.27 -16.76 24.95
C LEU A 32 -26.98 -15.33 24.50
N ALA A 33 -27.19 -14.34 25.37
CA ALA A 33 -26.85 -12.94 25.09
C ALA A 33 -25.34 -12.77 24.85
N GLY A 34 -24.50 -13.43 25.66
CA GLY A 34 -23.05 -13.48 25.47
C GLY A 34 -22.65 -14.15 24.15
N GLY A 35 -23.28 -15.26 23.80
CA GLY A 35 -23.05 -15.96 22.53
C GLY A 35 -23.34 -15.11 21.31
N VAL A 36 -24.47 -14.37 21.32
CA VAL A 36 -24.82 -13.43 20.23
C VAL A 36 -23.80 -12.30 20.11
N ALA A 37 -23.34 -11.75 21.24
CA ALA A 37 -22.30 -10.72 21.24
C ALA A 37 -20.98 -11.23 20.63
N VAL A 38 -20.59 -12.47 20.95
CA VAL A 38 -19.37 -13.09 20.40
C VAL A 38 -19.49 -13.31 18.90
N VAL A 39 -20.60 -13.85 18.38
CA VAL A 39 -20.80 -14.06 16.94
C VAL A 39 -20.73 -12.74 16.16
N ARG A 40 -21.36 -11.68 16.68
CA ARG A 40 -21.29 -10.35 16.06
C ARG A 40 -19.86 -9.79 16.06
N SER A 41 -19.12 -9.99 17.15
CA SER A 41 -17.70 -9.61 17.26
C SER A 41 -16.85 -10.36 16.22
N MET A 42 -17.04 -11.67 16.09
CA MET A 42 -16.34 -12.49 15.10
C MET A 42 -16.62 -12.04 13.67
N ASN A 43 -17.88 -11.81 13.31
CA ASN A 43 -18.23 -11.32 11.97
C ASN A 43 -17.56 -9.97 11.69
N SER A 44 -17.60 -9.04 12.65
CA SER A 44 -16.93 -7.73 12.51
C SER A 44 -15.41 -7.86 12.34
N ASN A 45 -14.79 -8.79 13.06
CA ASN A 45 -13.35 -9.07 12.93
C ASN A 45 -13.01 -9.69 11.57
N LEU A 46 -13.87 -10.56 11.03
CA LEU A 46 -13.69 -11.18 9.72
C LEU A 46 -13.84 -10.15 8.59
N ASP A 47 -14.81 -9.24 8.66
CA ASP A 47 -14.99 -8.18 7.66
C ASP A 47 -13.77 -7.22 7.63
N ASN A 48 -13.29 -6.82 8.81
CA ASN A 48 -12.10 -5.98 8.94
C ASN A 48 -10.84 -6.70 8.43
N ALA A 49 -10.67 -7.98 8.77
CA ALA A 49 -9.55 -8.78 8.30
C ALA A 49 -9.61 -8.98 6.77
N GLY A 50 -10.79 -9.19 6.20
CA GLY A 50 -11.00 -9.30 4.76
C GLY A 50 -10.63 -8.03 4.01
N ASN A 51 -11.11 -6.86 4.47
CA ASN A 51 -10.76 -5.58 3.87
C ASN A 51 -9.26 -5.28 3.93
N LEU A 52 -8.60 -5.63 5.04
CA LEU A 52 -7.16 -5.49 5.17
C LEU A 52 -6.40 -6.46 4.25
N ALA A 53 -6.87 -7.71 4.14
CA ALA A 53 -6.28 -8.69 3.24
C ALA A 53 -6.39 -8.24 1.77
N PHE A 54 -7.54 -7.73 1.34
CA PHE A 54 -7.70 -7.14 0.02
C PHE A 54 -6.78 -5.94 -0.18
N ARG A 55 -6.69 -5.03 0.80
CA ARG A 55 -5.79 -3.87 0.69
C ARG A 55 -4.32 -4.29 0.58
N ARG A 56 -3.89 -5.30 1.34
CA ARG A 56 -2.54 -5.87 1.27
C ARG A 56 -2.27 -6.54 -0.06
N ASP A 57 -3.25 -7.28 -0.60
CA ASP A 57 -3.13 -7.87 -1.92
C ASP A 57 -3.03 -6.80 -3.01
N LEU A 58 -3.84 -5.74 -2.96
CA LEU A 58 -3.73 -4.60 -3.88
C LEU A 58 -2.34 -3.92 -3.80
N ILE A 59 -1.78 -3.76 -2.60
CA ILE A 59 -0.43 -3.19 -2.43
C ILE A 59 0.61 -4.13 -3.07
N ASN A 60 0.56 -5.42 -2.78
CA ASN A 60 1.51 -6.40 -3.32
C ASN A 60 1.46 -6.47 -4.86
N GLN A 61 0.24 -6.52 -5.43
CA GLN A 61 0.05 -6.46 -6.87
C GLN A 61 0.51 -5.12 -7.47
N GLY A 62 0.31 -4.02 -6.73
CA GLY A 62 0.80 -2.71 -7.10
C GLY A 62 2.33 -2.66 -7.17
N GLU A 63 3.03 -3.20 -6.18
CA GLU A 63 4.50 -3.25 -6.16
C GLU A 63 5.05 -4.12 -7.31
N GLU A 64 4.44 -5.29 -7.57
CA GLU A 64 4.75 -6.13 -8.72
C GLU A 64 4.60 -5.36 -10.04
N ALA A 65 3.49 -4.62 -10.18
CA ALA A 65 3.22 -3.81 -11.36
C ALA A 65 4.18 -2.62 -11.51
N VAL A 66 4.63 -2.00 -10.41
CA VAL A 66 5.63 -0.91 -10.46
C VAL A 66 6.95 -1.42 -11.04
N VAL A 67 7.40 -2.62 -10.66
CA VAL A 67 8.61 -3.22 -11.25
C VAL A 67 8.43 -3.46 -12.75
N LYS A 68 7.26 -3.96 -13.16
CA LYS A 68 6.95 -4.16 -14.58
C LYS A 68 6.93 -2.84 -15.36
N ALA A 69 6.28 -1.81 -14.82
CA ALA A 69 6.25 -0.46 -15.40
C ALA A 69 7.66 0.11 -15.61
N LEU A 70 8.56 -0.12 -14.66
CA LEU A 70 9.96 0.32 -14.74
C LEU A 70 10.79 -0.42 -15.79
N ASN A 71 10.41 -1.64 -16.14
CA ASN A 71 11.09 -2.41 -17.18
C ASN A 71 10.58 -2.05 -18.59
N GLU A 72 9.31 -1.70 -18.73
CA GLU A 72 8.65 -1.48 -20.04
C GLU A 72 8.58 -0.01 -20.46
N SER A 73 8.50 0.90 -19.50
CA SER A 73 8.16 2.31 -19.73
C SER A 73 9.16 3.31 -19.21
N PHE A 74 10.21 2.87 -18.50
CA PHE A 74 11.20 3.81 -17.99
C PHE A 74 12.00 4.46 -19.14
N PRO A 75 12.17 5.79 -19.14
CA PRO A 75 12.98 6.47 -20.14
C PRO A 75 14.48 6.24 -19.87
N ALA A 76 15.23 5.79 -20.87
CA ALA A 76 16.68 5.58 -20.76
C ALA A 76 17.45 6.65 -21.54
N GLY A 77 18.73 6.83 -21.23
CA GLY A 77 19.59 7.80 -21.88
C GLY A 77 19.07 9.25 -21.82
N ALA A 78 19.35 9.99 -22.89
CA ALA A 78 18.89 11.37 -23.06
C ALA A 78 17.36 11.53 -23.06
N ALA A 79 16.58 10.46 -23.25
CA ALA A 79 15.13 10.53 -23.16
C ALA A 79 14.62 10.79 -21.73
N ALA A 80 15.48 10.57 -20.72
CA ALA A 80 15.19 10.85 -19.33
C ALA A 80 15.48 12.31 -18.91
N ALA A 81 16.27 13.04 -19.70
CA ALA A 81 16.50 14.46 -19.54
C ALA A 81 16.03 15.16 -20.82
N GLY A 82 14.75 15.53 -20.87
CA GLY A 82 14.12 16.00 -22.09
C GLY A 82 12.63 16.29 -21.94
N THR A 83 11.86 16.02 -22.99
CA THR A 83 10.42 16.25 -23.01
C THR A 83 9.65 15.13 -22.31
N ALA A 84 8.47 15.46 -21.77
CA ALA A 84 7.52 14.45 -21.28
C ALA A 84 7.18 13.43 -22.37
N LEU A 85 7.07 12.16 -21.96
CA LEU A 85 6.75 11.04 -22.83
C LEU A 85 5.41 10.45 -22.40
N THR A 86 4.32 11.04 -22.89
CA THR A 86 2.94 10.58 -22.60
C THR A 86 2.75 9.10 -22.98
N SER A 87 3.40 8.65 -24.06
CA SER A 87 3.35 7.24 -24.49
C SER A 87 3.99 6.27 -23.50
N LYS A 88 4.76 6.76 -22.54
CA LYS A 88 5.47 5.99 -21.50
C LYS A 88 5.01 6.35 -20.08
N ASN A 89 3.92 7.11 -19.95
CA ASN A 89 3.44 7.62 -18.67
C ASN A 89 4.52 8.40 -17.90
N TYR A 90 5.40 9.12 -18.61
CA TYR A 90 6.59 9.71 -18.03
C TYR A 90 6.59 11.25 -18.07
N SER A 91 6.99 11.84 -16.95
CA SER A 91 7.24 13.27 -16.78
C SER A 91 8.69 13.55 -16.33
N PRO A 92 9.42 14.49 -16.97
CA PRO A 92 10.79 14.85 -16.63
C PRO A 92 10.93 15.74 -15.40
N VAL A 93 9.79 16.16 -14.83
CA VAL A 93 9.64 16.96 -13.62
C VAL A 93 8.50 16.38 -12.75
N PRO A 94 8.47 16.66 -11.43
CA PRO A 94 7.35 16.29 -10.57
C PRO A 94 6.04 16.87 -11.09
N LEU A 95 4.97 16.07 -11.03
CA LEU A 95 3.62 16.52 -11.32
C LEU A 95 3.00 17.18 -10.10
N ASP A 96 2.02 18.04 -10.33
CA ASP A 96 1.20 18.62 -9.26
C ASP A 96 0.51 17.52 -8.46
N THR A 97 0.53 17.68 -7.14
CA THR A 97 -0.07 16.74 -6.19
C THR A 97 -1.19 17.40 -5.40
N ASN A 98 -2.10 16.59 -4.87
CA ASN A 98 -3.03 17.05 -3.83
C ASN A 98 -2.29 17.21 -2.47
N ASP A 99 -3.04 17.60 -1.44
CA ASP A 99 -2.52 17.78 -0.06
C ASP A 99 -1.94 16.50 0.58
N GLN A 100 -2.21 15.33 -0.01
CA GLN A 100 -1.70 14.04 0.43
C GLN A 100 -0.47 13.57 -0.38
N GLY A 101 0.03 14.39 -1.30
CA GLY A 101 1.17 14.06 -2.14
C GLY A 101 0.87 13.11 -3.30
N ILE A 102 -0.41 12.86 -3.62
CA ILE A 102 -0.82 12.02 -4.75
C ILE A 102 -0.86 12.89 -6.01
N PRO A 103 -0.19 12.50 -7.11
CA PRO A 103 -0.27 13.22 -8.37
C PRO A 103 -1.71 13.35 -8.85
N LEU A 104 -2.13 14.56 -9.24
CA LEU A 104 -3.47 14.83 -9.74
C LEU A 104 -3.81 13.98 -10.97
N ALA A 105 -2.78 13.64 -11.77
CA ALA A 105 -2.85 12.73 -12.89
C ALA A 105 -3.40 11.33 -12.56
N LEU A 106 -3.32 10.89 -11.29
CA LEU A 106 -3.85 9.59 -10.86
C LEU A 106 -5.26 9.68 -10.28
N LEU A 107 -5.77 10.87 -10.01
CA LEU A 107 -7.10 11.07 -9.40
C LEU A 107 -8.23 11.00 -10.43
N SER A 108 -7.95 11.39 -11.68
CA SER A 108 -8.94 11.40 -12.76
C SER A 108 -8.33 10.93 -14.08
N ASP A 109 -9.13 10.20 -14.85
CA ASP A 109 -8.77 9.76 -16.20
C ASP A 109 -8.60 10.94 -17.16
N THR A 110 -9.29 12.06 -16.90
CA THR A 110 -9.15 13.30 -17.68
C THR A 110 -7.81 14.00 -17.43
N GLU A 111 -7.30 13.92 -16.20
CA GLU A 111 -5.97 14.44 -15.88
C GLU A 111 -4.87 13.48 -16.34
N PHE A 112 -5.12 12.18 -16.24
CA PHE A 112 -4.17 11.15 -16.64
C PHE A 112 -3.74 11.26 -18.10
N VAL A 113 -4.67 11.51 -19.03
CA VAL A 113 -4.37 11.56 -20.47
C VAL A 113 -3.38 12.66 -20.88
N LYS A 114 -3.11 13.63 -20.00
CA LYS A 114 -2.08 14.65 -20.22
C LYS A 114 -0.66 14.09 -20.07
N TYR A 115 -0.51 13.04 -19.25
CA TYR A 115 0.80 12.52 -18.82
C TYR A 115 1.00 11.04 -19.14
N GLY A 116 -0.06 10.31 -19.47
CA GLY A 116 -0.02 8.89 -19.76
C GLY A 116 -1.07 8.43 -20.76
N VAL A 117 -1.01 7.14 -21.10
CA VAL A 117 -1.97 6.47 -21.98
C VAL A 117 -2.54 5.23 -21.30
N ALA A 118 -3.86 5.01 -21.43
CA ALA A 118 -4.54 3.91 -20.76
C ALA A 118 -4.07 2.52 -21.26
N SER A 119 -3.48 2.44 -22.46
CA SER A 119 -2.87 1.20 -22.98
C SER A 119 -1.68 0.71 -22.14
N ASN A 120 -1.08 1.58 -21.34
CA ASN A 120 0.00 1.23 -20.43
C ASN A 120 -0.49 0.74 -19.05
N ASP A 121 -1.80 0.77 -18.79
CA ASP A 121 -2.34 0.25 -17.53
C ASP A 121 -2.03 -1.26 -17.40
N ILE A 122 -1.50 -1.65 -16.25
CA ILE A 122 -1.13 -3.03 -15.98
C ILE A 122 -2.34 -3.74 -15.38
N THR A 123 -2.72 -4.87 -15.96
CA THR A 123 -3.77 -5.74 -15.41
C THR A 123 -3.13 -6.76 -14.47
N GLY A 124 -3.59 -6.76 -13.22
CA GLY A 124 -3.23 -7.73 -12.20
C GLY A 124 -4.19 -8.92 -12.15
N ARG A 125 -4.12 -9.68 -11.06
CA ARG A 125 -5.02 -10.79 -10.75
C ARG A 125 -6.38 -10.25 -10.30
N ASP A 126 -7.43 -11.08 -10.40
CA ASP A 126 -8.76 -10.78 -9.84
C ASP A 126 -9.38 -9.44 -10.26
N GLY A 127 -9.11 -9.01 -11.49
CA GLY A 127 -9.67 -7.76 -12.04
C GLY A 127 -9.02 -6.48 -11.51
N VAL A 128 -7.87 -6.59 -10.85
CA VAL A 128 -7.05 -5.45 -10.41
C VAL A 128 -6.47 -4.73 -11.63
N LYS A 129 -6.51 -3.41 -11.63
CA LYS A 129 -5.88 -2.55 -12.63
C LYS A 129 -4.93 -1.57 -11.95
N VAL A 130 -3.72 -1.45 -12.47
CA VAL A 130 -2.69 -0.55 -11.97
C VAL A 130 -2.40 0.50 -13.03
N ARG A 131 -2.74 1.74 -12.71
CA ARG A 131 -2.38 2.91 -13.51
C ARG A 131 -1.24 3.63 -12.83
N TYR A 132 -0.20 3.99 -13.56
CA TYR A 132 0.99 4.61 -12.99
C TYR A 132 1.47 5.81 -13.81
N VAL A 133 2.21 6.69 -13.13
CA VAL A 133 3.02 7.75 -13.73
C VAL A 133 4.44 7.66 -13.18
N ILE A 134 5.43 7.92 -14.04
CA ILE A 134 6.84 7.96 -13.69
C ILE A 134 7.28 9.42 -13.74
N GLU A 135 7.82 9.92 -12.66
CA GLU A 135 8.23 11.31 -12.51
C GLU A 135 9.72 11.34 -12.20
N ARG A 136 10.49 12.16 -12.93
CA ARG A 136 11.84 12.50 -12.53
C ARG A 136 11.78 13.65 -11.53
N LEU A 137 12.41 13.51 -10.37
CA LEU A 137 12.34 14.49 -9.29
C LEU A 137 13.36 15.63 -9.47
N CYS A 138 13.27 16.32 -10.60
CA CYS A 138 14.06 17.50 -10.95
C CYS A 138 13.17 18.67 -11.36
N THR A 139 13.67 19.90 -11.30
CA THR A 139 12.87 21.10 -11.59
C THR A 139 13.00 21.55 -13.04
N ILE A 140 14.11 21.25 -13.72
CA ILE A 140 14.34 21.61 -15.12
C ILE A 140 14.23 20.36 -16.00
N ALA A 141 13.23 20.34 -16.89
CA ALA A 141 12.94 19.16 -17.72
C ALA A 141 14.08 18.82 -18.70
N THR A 142 14.66 19.84 -19.32
CA THR A 142 15.58 19.71 -20.47
C THR A 142 17.05 19.63 -20.07
N GLU A 143 17.37 19.60 -18.78
CA GLU A 143 18.74 19.54 -18.28
C GLU A 143 18.99 18.21 -17.56
N SER A 144 20.19 17.65 -17.72
CA SER A 144 20.62 16.48 -16.97
C SER A 144 20.70 16.77 -15.47
N ALA A 145 20.63 15.73 -14.65
CA ALA A 145 20.71 15.89 -13.21
C ALA A 145 22.08 16.43 -12.79
N SER A 146 23.13 16.06 -13.53
CA SER A 146 24.51 16.53 -13.33
C SER A 146 24.70 18.03 -13.56
N VAL A 147 23.96 18.61 -14.50
CA VAL A 147 23.99 20.06 -14.78
C VAL A 147 23.23 20.82 -13.70
N GLN A 148 22.02 20.34 -13.36
CA GLN A 148 21.14 20.95 -12.36
C GLN A 148 21.69 20.87 -10.93
N GLY A 149 22.40 19.78 -10.63
CA GLY A 149 22.92 19.48 -9.29
C GLY A 149 21.83 19.27 -8.23
N LEU A 150 22.27 19.14 -6.98
CA LEU A 150 21.38 18.83 -5.84
C LEU A 150 20.40 19.94 -5.46
N GLN A 151 20.55 21.15 -6.03
CA GLN A 151 19.66 22.29 -5.76
C GLN A 151 18.33 22.17 -6.52
N ASN A 152 18.38 21.58 -7.71
CA ASN A 152 17.26 21.49 -8.63
C ASN A 152 16.84 20.04 -8.91
N CYS A 153 17.55 19.07 -8.34
CA CYS A 153 17.23 17.66 -8.45
C CYS A 153 17.33 16.96 -7.10
N VAL A 154 16.31 16.18 -6.76
CA VAL A 154 16.46 15.10 -5.77
C VAL A 154 17.33 14.04 -6.42
N ALA A 155 18.59 13.98 -6.01
CA ALA A 155 19.58 13.13 -6.64
C ALA A 155 20.61 12.65 -5.61
N PHE A 156 21.32 11.59 -5.96
CA PHE A 156 22.48 11.10 -5.22
C PHE A 156 23.74 11.38 -6.01
N SER A 157 24.76 11.95 -5.37
CA SER A 157 26.08 12.07 -5.97
C SER A 157 26.78 10.71 -5.96
N ARG A 158 27.35 10.30 -7.10
CA ARG A 158 28.30 9.20 -7.16
C ARG A 158 29.71 9.73 -7.22
N ALA A 159 30.66 8.94 -6.69
CA ALA A 159 32.06 9.21 -6.93
C ALA A 159 32.32 9.19 -8.44
N SER A 160 33.11 10.16 -8.92
CA SER A 160 33.60 10.10 -10.31
C SER A 160 34.32 8.76 -10.49
N GLY A 161 33.98 8.02 -11.55
CA GLY A 161 34.76 6.86 -11.95
C GLY A 161 36.23 7.26 -12.06
N GLY A 162 37.14 6.43 -11.54
CA GLY A 162 38.57 6.74 -11.54
C GLY A 162 39.08 6.96 -12.97
N GLY A 163 39.69 8.13 -13.22
CA GLY A 163 40.23 8.51 -14.52
C GLY A 163 40.52 10.01 -14.60
N SER A 164 41.46 10.41 -15.46
CA SER A 164 41.94 11.79 -15.57
C SER A 164 40.95 12.78 -16.22
N GLY A 165 39.81 12.29 -16.73
CA GLY A 165 38.83 13.14 -17.44
C GLY A 165 38.25 14.27 -16.58
N HIS A 166 38.11 14.06 -15.28
CA HIS A 166 37.66 15.11 -14.36
C HIS A 166 38.67 16.27 -14.21
N LEU A 167 39.95 16.05 -14.54
CA LEU A 167 41.01 17.06 -14.48
C LEU A 167 41.06 17.93 -15.74
N ALA A 168 40.51 17.46 -16.86
CA ALA A 168 40.49 18.22 -18.11
C ALA A 168 39.38 19.29 -18.12
N ASP A 169 38.22 18.97 -17.54
CA ASP A 169 37.00 19.76 -17.73
C ASP A 169 36.44 20.36 -16.43
N GLY A 170 37.11 20.13 -15.28
CA GLY A 170 36.55 20.46 -13.97
C GLY A 170 35.22 19.75 -13.71
N ALA A 171 35.03 18.57 -14.32
CA ALA A 171 33.75 17.89 -14.38
C ALA A 171 33.21 17.63 -12.97
N LYS A 172 32.02 18.18 -12.68
CA LYS A 172 31.30 17.90 -11.44
C LYS A 172 31.07 16.40 -11.32
N ALA A 173 31.13 15.91 -10.08
CA ALA A 173 30.78 14.53 -9.77
C ALA A 173 29.41 14.20 -10.39
N PRO A 174 29.27 13.08 -11.14
CA PRO A 174 27.99 12.66 -11.68
C PRO A 174 26.96 12.52 -10.56
N VAL A 175 25.74 12.98 -10.81
CA VAL A 175 24.62 12.76 -9.90
C VAL A 175 23.53 11.98 -10.63
N ASP A 176 22.87 11.12 -9.89
CA ASP A 176 21.80 10.28 -10.39
C ASP A 176 20.48 10.75 -9.82
N PRO A 177 19.52 11.12 -10.66
CA PRO A 177 18.23 11.60 -10.20
C PRO A 177 17.43 10.46 -9.58
N VAL A 178 16.59 10.85 -8.63
CA VAL A 178 15.53 10.00 -8.11
C VAL A 178 14.33 10.11 -9.03
N TYR A 179 13.78 8.95 -9.38
CA TYR A 179 12.51 8.83 -10.06
C TYR A 179 11.46 8.35 -9.07
N ARG A 180 10.28 8.96 -9.09
CA ARG A 180 9.12 8.54 -8.34
C ARG A 180 8.13 7.86 -9.29
N VAL A 181 7.79 6.62 -9.00
CA VAL A 181 6.66 5.94 -9.62
C VAL A 181 5.48 6.07 -8.68
N SER A 182 4.44 6.75 -9.12
CA SER A 182 3.18 6.84 -8.40
C SER A 182 2.15 5.96 -9.11
N ALA A 183 1.41 5.13 -8.39
CA ALA A 183 0.41 4.25 -8.97
C ALA A 183 -0.92 4.26 -8.22
N ARG A 184 -2.02 4.32 -8.98
CA ARG A 184 -3.39 4.02 -8.54
C ARG A 184 -3.69 2.55 -8.85
N VAL A 185 -3.79 1.75 -7.81
CA VAL A 185 -4.26 0.36 -7.89
C VAL A 185 -5.77 0.36 -7.65
N THR A 186 -6.52 -0.13 -8.62
CA THR A 186 -7.99 -0.23 -8.57
C THR A 186 -8.39 -1.69 -8.55
N GLY A 187 -8.96 -2.14 -7.44
CA GLY A 187 -9.50 -3.48 -7.29
C GLY A 187 -10.99 -3.60 -7.63
N PRO A 188 -11.56 -4.81 -7.48
CA PRO A 188 -12.99 -5.03 -7.59
C PRO A 188 -13.79 -4.05 -6.72
N ARG A 189 -14.98 -3.66 -7.20
CA ARG A 189 -15.86 -2.67 -6.55
C ARG A 189 -15.27 -1.27 -6.39
N ASN A 190 -14.30 -0.90 -7.24
CA ASN A 190 -13.66 0.42 -7.25
C ASN A 190 -12.91 0.74 -5.94
N THR A 191 -12.37 -0.28 -5.27
CA THR A 191 -11.47 -0.09 -4.13
C THR A 191 -10.14 0.45 -4.65
N GLN A 192 -9.69 1.60 -4.16
CA GLN A 192 -8.48 2.24 -4.65
C GLN A 192 -7.40 2.29 -3.56
N VAL A 193 -6.17 1.98 -3.97
CA VAL A 193 -4.95 2.17 -3.17
C VAL A 193 -3.97 2.96 -4.01
N PHE A 194 -3.30 3.93 -3.37
CA PHE A 194 -2.22 4.68 -3.98
C PHE A 194 -0.90 4.24 -3.36
N ILE A 195 0.08 3.94 -4.20
CA ILE A 195 1.44 3.59 -3.79
C ILE A 195 2.43 4.50 -4.50
N GLN A 196 3.55 4.79 -3.84
CA GLN A 196 4.65 5.55 -4.41
C GLN A 196 5.96 4.83 -4.12
N SER A 197 6.80 4.70 -5.12
CA SER A 197 8.13 4.12 -5.00
C SER A 197 9.15 5.07 -5.58
N ALA A 198 10.23 5.32 -4.84
CA ALA A 198 11.34 6.14 -5.28
C ALA A 198 12.54 5.24 -5.60
N LEU A 199 13.18 5.48 -6.75
CA LEU A 199 14.39 4.77 -7.15
C LEU A 199 15.42 5.71 -7.75
N THR A 200 16.69 5.38 -7.58
CA THR A 200 17.79 6.11 -8.18
C THR A 200 18.29 5.33 -9.39
N ARG A 201 18.38 5.99 -10.55
CA ARG A 201 18.92 5.38 -11.78
C ARG A 201 19.75 6.40 -12.55
N PRO A 202 20.92 6.04 -13.09
CA PRO A 202 21.70 6.93 -13.94
C PRO A 202 20.95 7.31 -15.21
N GLU A 203 21.13 8.54 -15.66
CA GLU A 203 20.67 9.02 -16.96
C GLU A 203 21.55 8.53 -18.12
N SER A 204 22.76 8.05 -17.83
CA SER A 204 23.78 7.68 -18.82
C SER A 204 23.78 6.19 -19.21
N LEU A 205 22.64 5.51 -19.20
CA LEU A 205 22.50 4.11 -19.65
C LEU A 205 21.79 4.03 -21.00
#